data_AF-A0A370G7R4-F1
#
_entry.id   AF-A0A370G7R4-F1
#
_cell.length_a   1.000
_cell.length_b   1.000
_cell.length_c   1.000
_cell.angle_alpha   90.00
_cell.angle_beta   90.00
_cell.angle_gamma   90.00
#
_symmetry.space_group_name_H-M   'P 1'
#
loop_
_entity.id
_entity.type
_entity.pdbx_description
1 polymer ?
#
loop_
_entity_poly.entity_id
_entity_poly.type
_entity_poly.pdbx_seq_one_letter_code
_entity_poly.pdbx_strand_id
1 'polypeptide(L)'
;MTFGVKLFLVLLGIFIVMFAINLILRKIFKVEKSNLFSYNHVNGRHKKVDWTIRISVMVLIVIQYAFNAKNDFINTPWYLQTYSLMFVFIVITEVVKAFMEKKYAKNKNQYLVTAYQLLFLCILLGAMFSTHFFGWFDQQMNIPS
;
A
#
# COMPACT_ATOMS: atom_id res chain seq x y z
N MET A 1 8.16 22.68 11.23
CA MET A 1 7.89 21.99 9.94
C MET A 1 6.39 21.72 9.86
N THR A 2 5.72 22.12 8.78
CA THR A 2 4.27 21.90 8.63
C THR A 2 3.95 20.42 8.52
N PHE A 3 2.73 20.03 8.89
CA PHE A 3 2.25 18.65 8.78
C PHE A 3 2.49 18.06 7.37
N GLY A 4 2.20 18.84 6.32
CA GLY A 4 2.40 18.42 4.94
C GLY A 4 3.86 18.08 4.60
N VAL A 5 4.82 18.86 5.10
CA VAL A 5 6.25 18.59 4.85
C VAL A 5 6.71 17.35 5.61
N LYS A 6 6.25 17.16 6.87
CA LYS A 6 6.52 15.92 7.62
C LYS A 6 5.98 14.70 6.86
N LEU A 7 4.73 14.75 6.42
CA LEU A 7 4.10 13.66 5.66
C LEU A 7 4.86 13.36 4.36
N PHE A 8 5.23 14.39 3.62
CA PHE A 8 6.01 14.24 2.39
C PHE A 8 7.35 13.53 2.64
N LEU A 9 8.09 13.93 3.68
CA LEU A 9 9.37 13.29 4.03
C LEU A 9 9.21 11.83 4.44
N VAL A 10 8.15 11.50 5.20
CA VAL A 10 7.85 10.12 5.58
C VAL A 10 7.57 9.28 4.33
N LEU A 11 6.70 9.76 3.44
CA LEU A 11 6.36 9.06 2.20
C LEU A 11 7.59 8.89 1.28
N LEU A 12 8.43 9.93 1.19
CA LEU A 12 9.69 9.88 0.44
C LEU A 12 10.66 8.85 1.03
N GLY A 13 10.81 8.82 2.36
CA GLY A 13 11.64 7.83 3.05
C GLY A 13 11.16 6.40 2.82
N ILE A 14 9.86 6.15 2.97
CA ILE A 14 9.25 4.85 2.68
C ILE A 14 9.51 4.45 1.22
N PHE A 15 9.32 5.38 0.28
CA PHE A 15 9.57 5.13 -1.14
C PHE A 15 11.03 4.74 -1.40
N ILE A 16 11.99 5.47 -0.84
CA ILE A 16 13.43 5.19 -0.99
C ILE A 16 13.77 3.80 -0.42
N VAL A 17 13.29 3.48 0.78
CA VAL A 17 13.54 2.18 1.43
C VAL A 17 12.94 1.04 0.60
N MET A 18 11.69 1.20 0.16
CA MET A 18 11.01 0.21 -0.69
C MET A 18 11.74 0.00 -2.02
N PHE A 19 12.21 1.09 -2.64
CA PHE A 19 13.00 1.03 -3.87
C PHE A 19 14.33 0.31 -3.66
N ALA A 20 15.05 0.62 -2.58
CA ALA A 20 16.31 -0.03 -2.24
C ALA A 20 16.12 -1.55 -2.00
N ILE A 21 15.11 -1.93 -1.22
CA ILE A 21 14.76 -3.34 -0.98
C ILE A 21 14.44 -4.05 -2.30
N ASN A 22 13.66 -3.42 -3.18
CA ASN A 22 13.35 -4.00 -4.49
C ASN A 22 14.62 -4.28 -5.31
N LEU A 23 15.56 -3.32 -5.35
CA LEU A 23 16.85 -3.51 -6.05
C LEU A 23 17.67 -4.66 -5.44
N ILE A 24 17.77 -4.71 -4.11
CA ILE A 24 18.51 -5.75 -3.40
C ILE A 24 17.90 -7.13 -3.68
N LEU A 25 16.58 -7.28 -3.52
CA LEU A 25 15.88 -8.55 -3.73
C LEU A 25 15.97 -9.01 -5.18
N ARG A 26 15.85 -8.10 -6.17
CA ARG A 26 16.06 -8.47 -7.58
C ARG A 26 17.45 -9.03 -7.83
N LYS A 27 18.48 -8.45 -7.21
CA LYS A 27 19.86 -8.95 -7.31
C LYS A 27 20.01 -10.33 -6.66
N ILE A 28 19.43 -10.52 -5.47
CA ILE A 28 19.47 -11.81 -4.75
C ILE A 28 18.76 -12.91 -5.54
N PHE A 29 17.56 -12.63 -6.04
CA PHE A 29 16.74 -13.63 -6.73
C PHE A 29 17.02 -13.76 -8.23
N LYS A 30 18.02 -13.03 -8.75
CA LYS A 30 18.40 -12.99 -10.17
C LYS A 30 17.20 -12.68 -11.07
N VAL A 31 16.35 -11.76 -10.61
CA VAL A 31 15.19 -11.31 -11.38
C VAL A 31 15.65 -10.20 -12.30
N GLU A 32 15.53 -10.45 -13.61
CA GLU A 32 15.89 -9.47 -14.63
C GLU A 32 15.15 -8.15 -14.44
N LYS A 33 15.79 -7.06 -14.86
CA LYS A 33 15.21 -5.72 -14.79
C LYS A 33 14.04 -5.64 -15.78
N SER A 34 12.84 -5.96 -15.31
CA SER A 34 11.63 -5.56 -16.02
C SER A 34 11.61 -4.03 -16.14
N ASN A 35 11.19 -3.51 -17.30
CA ASN A 35 10.98 -2.09 -17.47
C ASN A 35 10.05 -1.60 -16.36
N LEU A 36 10.53 -0.69 -15.50
CA LEU A 36 9.76 -0.12 -14.39
C LEU A 36 8.45 0.55 -14.87
N PHE A 37 8.35 0.82 -16.17
CA PHE A 37 7.22 1.46 -16.84
C PHE A 37 6.44 0.56 -17.83
N SER A 38 6.81 -0.71 -18.02
CA SER A 38 5.95 -1.58 -18.82
C SER A 38 4.72 -1.97 -17.99
N TYR A 39 3.53 -1.83 -18.56
CA TYR A 39 2.25 -2.25 -17.98
C TYR A 39 2.39 -3.68 -17.37
N ASN A 40 2.58 -3.78 -16.04
CA ASN A 40 3.09 -4.98 -15.35
C ASN A 40 2.02 -6.06 -15.11
N HIS A 41 1.14 -6.27 -16.07
CA HIS A 41 0.22 -7.40 -16.02
C HIS A 41 0.89 -8.61 -16.66
N VAL A 42 1.21 -9.61 -15.84
CA VAL A 42 1.77 -10.89 -16.28
C VAL A 42 0.94 -11.54 -17.41
N ASN A 43 -0.38 -11.34 -17.41
CA ASN A 43 -1.28 -11.75 -18.49
C ASN A 43 -2.54 -10.88 -18.54
N GLY A 44 -3.40 -11.11 -19.54
CA GLY A 44 -4.68 -10.39 -19.68
C GLY A 44 -5.67 -10.65 -18.53
N ARG A 45 -5.56 -11.79 -17.83
CA ARG A 45 -6.39 -12.09 -16.65
C ARG A 45 -6.02 -11.21 -15.46
N HIS A 46 -4.73 -10.95 -15.25
CA HIS A 46 -4.22 -10.06 -14.20
C HIS A 46 -4.80 -8.65 -14.42
N LYS A 47 -4.79 -8.16 -15.66
CA LYS A 47 -5.39 -6.87 -16.01
C LYS A 47 -6.88 -6.79 -15.66
N LYS A 48 -7.64 -7.84 -15.97
CA LYS A 48 -9.08 -7.87 -15.64
C LYS A 48 -9.31 -7.87 -14.13
N VAL A 49 -8.56 -8.68 -13.38
CA VAL A 49 -8.68 -8.75 -11.91
C VAL A 49 -8.34 -7.40 -11.26
N ASP A 50 -7.22 -6.79 -11.65
CA ASP A 50 -6.82 -5.48 -11.13
C ASP A 50 -7.87 -4.40 -11.40
N TRP A 51 -8.46 -4.42 -12.59
CA TRP A 51 -9.51 -3.47 -12.95
C TRP A 51 -10.80 -3.71 -12.16
N THR A 52 -11.18 -4.97 -11.93
CA THR A 52 -12.31 -5.32 -11.05
C THR A 52 -12.07 -4.83 -9.64
N ILE A 53 -10.89 -5.07 -9.05
CA ILE A 53 -10.55 -4.62 -7.70
C ILE A 53 -10.64 -3.08 -7.61
N ARG A 54 -10.10 -2.36 -8.62
CA ARG A 54 -10.16 -0.90 -8.65
C ARG A 54 -11.59 -0.38 -8.67
N ILE A 55 -12.46 -0.96 -9.49
CA ILE A 55 -13.88 -0.58 -9.55
C ILE A 55 -14.56 -0.88 -8.22
N SER A 56 -14.37 -2.07 -7.66
CA SER A 56 -14.94 -2.46 -6.36
C SER A 56 -14.54 -1.47 -5.27
N VAL A 57 -13.29 -1.06 -5.22
CA VAL A 57 -12.81 -0.06 -4.25
C VAL A 57 -13.41 1.33 -4.49
N MET A 58 -13.51 1.78 -5.75
CA MET A 58 -14.18 3.05 -6.06
C MET A 58 -15.64 3.05 -5.60
N VAL A 59 -16.37 1.96 -5.83
CA VAL A 59 -17.75 1.80 -5.35
C VAL A 59 -17.81 1.83 -3.83
N LEU A 60 -16.91 1.12 -3.13
CA LEU A 60 -16.83 1.14 -1.67
C LEU A 60 -16.53 2.53 -1.11
N ILE A 61 -15.66 3.31 -1.76
CA ILE A 61 -15.37 4.69 -1.36
C ILE A 61 -16.62 5.57 -1.49
N VAL A 62 -17.39 5.43 -2.58
CA VAL A 62 -18.64 6.18 -2.77
C VAL A 62 -19.68 5.80 -1.70
N ILE A 63 -19.82 4.51 -1.40
CA ILE A 63 -20.72 4.04 -0.33
C ILE A 63 -20.29 4.58 1.03
N GLN A 64 -18.99 4.51 1.34
CA GLN A 64 -18.41 5.06 2.57
C GLN A 64 -18.67 6.56 2.68
N TYR A 65 -18.47 7.32 1.60
CA TYR A 65 -18.75 8.75 1.57
C TYR A 65 -20.23 9.04 1.84
N ALA A 66 -21.15 8.31 1.19
CA ALA A 66 -22.58 8.47 1.43
C ALA A 66 -22.99 8.12 2.86
N PHE A 67 -22.36 7.11 3.47
CA PHE A 67 -22.60 6.73 4.86
C PHE A 67 -22.07 7.77 5.85
N ASN A 68 -20.87 8.30 5.59
CA ASN A 68 -20.27 9.37 6.40
C ASN A 68 -20.94 10.73 6.19
N ALA A 69 -21.67 10.96 5.10
CA ALA A 69 -22.46 12.18 4.93
C ALA A 69 -23.68 12.23 5.86
N LYS A 70 -24.12 11.06 6.36
CA LYS A 70 -25.28 10.93 7.27
C LYS A 70 -24.90 10.82 8.74
N ASN A 71 -23.63 10.56 9.04
CA ASN A 71 -23.12 10.34 10.39
C ASN A 71 -21.96 11.31 10.64
N ASP A 72 -21.76 11.80 11.85
CA ASP A 72 -20.56 12.59 12.14
C ASP A 72 -19.28 11.79 11.87
N PHE A 73 -18.37 12.35 11.07
CA PHE A 73 -17.10 11.74 10.64
C PHE A 73 -16.26 11.20 11.80
N ILE A 74 -16.43 11.77 13.00
CA ILE A 74 -15.72 11.42 14.24
C ILE A 74 -16.18 10.06 14.79
N ASN A 75 -17.43 9.67 14.55
CA ASN A 75 -18.01 8.41 15.06
C ASN A 75 -17.88 7.25 14.06
N THR A 76 -17.29 7.47 12.89
CA THR A 76 -17.07 6.41 11.91
C THR A 76 -16.03 5.42 12.43
N PRO A 77 -16.38 4.13 12.58
CA PRO A 77 -15.43 3.10 13.01
C PRO A 77 -14.16 3.12 12.15
N TRP A 78 -12.99 2.93 12.78
CA TRP A 78 -11.68 3.03 12.13
C TRP A 78 -11.55 2.18 10.84
N TYR A 79 -12.17 1.00 10.79
CA TYR A 79 -12.16 0.11 9.62
C TYR A 79 -13.01 0.63 8.45
N LEU A 80 -13.93 1.55 8.71
CA LEU A 80 -14.73 2.28 7.73
C LEU A 80 -14.11 3.64 7.37
N GLN A 81 -12.91 3.95 7.83
CA GLN A 81 -12.20 5.16 7.41
C GLN A 81 -11.50 4.93 6.06
N THR A 82 -11.39 5.98 5.24
CA THR A 82 -10.88 5.88 3.86
C THR A 82 -9.47 5.31 3.81
N TYR A 83 -8.58 5.70 4.73
CA TYR A 83 -7.22 5.18 4.76
C TYR A 83 -7.18 3.66 4.99
N SER A 84 -8.03 3.11 5.87
CA SER A 84 -8.10 1.67 6.14
C SER A 84 -8.48 0.90 4.86
N LEU A 85 -9.42 1.44 4.10
CA LEU A 85 -9.86 0.87 2.84
C LEU A 85 -8.75 0.92 1.76
N MET A 86 -7.98 2.01 1.73
CA MET A 86 -6.80 2.13 0.86
C MET A 86 -5.69 1.13 1.24
N PHE A 87 -5.46 0.89 2.54
CA PHE A 87 -4.49 -0.11 2.98
C PHE A 87 -4.87 -1.52 2.53
N VAL A 88 -6.13 -1.91 2.76
CA VAL A 88 -6.64 -3.22 2.31
C VAL A 88 -6.52 -3.35 0.79
N PHE A 89 -6.85 -2.29 0.04
CA PHE A 89 -6.68 -2.27 -1.41
C PHE A 89 -5.23 -2.55 -1.84
N ILE A 90 -4.25 -1.84 -1.26
CA ILE A 90 -2.83 -2.03 -1.59
C ILE A 90 -2.41 -3.49 -1.33
N VAL A 91 -2.74 -4.03 -0.16
CA VAL A 91 -2.40 -5.42 0.21
C VAL A 91 -3.02 -6.41 -0.77
N ILE A 92 -4.31 -6.29 -1.07
CA ILE A 92 -5.00 -7.20 -2.01
C ILE A 92 -4.35 -7.13 -3.40
N THR A 93 -4.03 -5.95 -3.91
CA THR A 93 -3.40 -5.81 -5.23
C THR A 93 -2.02 -6.45 -5.31
N GLU A 94 -1.17 -6.28 -4.31
CA GLU A 94 0.16 -6.91 -4.29
C GLU A 94 0.08 -8.43 -4.06
N VAL A 95 -0.90 -8.92 -3.28
CA VAL A 95 -1.16 -10.37 -3.14
C VAL A 95 -1.56 -10.98 -4.49
N VAL A 96 -2.51 -10.36 -5.19
CA VAL A 96 -2.96 -10.82 -6.52
C VAL A 96 -1.80 -10.83 -7.49
N LYS A 97 -1.00 -9.76 -7.51
CA LYS A 97 0.19 -9.68 -8.35
C LYS A 97 1.19 -10.78 -8.04
N ALA A 98 1.53 -11.01 -6.76
CA ALA A 98 2.44 -12.09 -6.37
C ALA A 98 1.91 -13.47 -6.78
N PHE A 99 0.60 -13.71 -6.61
CA PHE A 99 -0.04 -14.96 -7.05
C PHE A 99 0.02 -15.14 -8.57
N MET A 100 -0.26 -14.08 -9.33
CA MET A 100 -0.22 -14.11 -10.80
C MET A 100 1.20 -14.26 -11.32
N GLU A 101 2.18 -13.63 -10.67
CA GLU A 101 3.60 -13.81 -10.97
C GLU A 101 4.04 -15.24 -10.70
N LYS A 102 3.65 -15.82 -9.57
CA LYS A 102 3.98 -17.21 -9.24
C LYS A 102 3.45 -18.20 -10.27
N LYS A 103 2.25 -17.94 -10.80
CA LYS A 103 1.57 -18.84 -11.74
C LYS A 103 1.92 -18.62 -13.20
N TYR A 104 2.19 -17.38 -13.61
CA TYR A 104 2.25 -17.00 -15.03
C TYR A 104 3.51 -16.23 -15.43
N ALA A 105 4.38 -15.82 -14.51
CA ALA A 105 5.58 -15.07 -14.88
C ALA A 105 6.58 -15.94 -15.64
N LYS A 106 7.24 -15.35 -16.63
CA LYS A 106 8.36 -15.99 -17.34
C LYS A 106 9.50 -16.31 -16.37
N ASN A 107 9.79 -15.40 -15.43
CA ASN A 107 10.76 -15.63 -14.37
C ASN A 107 10.03 -16.12 -13.11
N LYS A 108 10.24 -17.40 -12.77
CA LYS A 108 9.63 -18.03 -11.59
C LYS A 108 10.06 -17.42 -10.26
N ASN A 109 11.13 -16.63 -10.21
CA ASN A 109 11.57 -15.97 -8.97
C ASN A 109 10.97 -14.57 -8.80
N GLN A 110 10.25 -14.04 -9.80
CA GLN A 110 9.68 -12.69 -9.72
C GLN A 110 8.70 -12.54 -8.55
N TYR A 111 7.88 -13.56 -8.29
CA TYR A 111 6.93 -13.53 -7.18
C TYR A 111 7.63 -13.45 -5.82
N LEU A 112 8.87 -13.95 -5.68
CA LEU A 112 9.61 -13.88 -4.41
C LEU A 112 9.92 -12.41 -4.10
N VAL A 113 10.39 -11.65 -5.08
CA VAL A 113 10.66 -10.21 -4.91
C VAL A 113 9.39 -9.49 -4.44
N THR A 114 8.26 -9.70 -5.13
CA THR A 114 6.97 -9.09 -4.76
C THR A 114 6.49 -9.56 -3.39
N ALA A 115 6.61 -10.84 -3.06
CA ALA A 115 6.18 -11.39 -1.77
C ALA A 115 7.00 -10.84 -0.60
N TYR A 116 8.33 -10.77 -0.73
CA TYR A 116 9.20 -10.18 0.30
C TYR A 116 8.98 -8.67 0.43
N GLN A 117 8.74 -7.97 -0.68
CA GLN A 117 8.42 -6.55 -0.64
C GLN A 117 7.06 -6.28 0.03
N LEU A 118 6.05 -7.11 -0.26
CA LEU A 118 4.75 -7.06 0.42
C LEU A 118 4.89 -7.38 1.92
N LEU A 119 5.65 -8.42 2.27
CA LEU A 119 5.91 -8.78 3.67
C LEU A 119 6.55 -7.62 4.42
N PHE A 120 7.58 -7.00 3.83
CA PHE A 120 8.22 -5.82 4.40
C PHE A 120 7.25 -4.65 4.57
N LEU A 121 6.40 -4.38 3.56
CA LEU A 121 5.38 -3.34 3.65
C LEU A 121 4.39 -3.62 4.79
N CYS A 122 3.91 -4.85 4.93
CA CYS A 122 3.01 -5.22 6.03
C CYS A 122 3.67 -5.02 7.41
N ILE A 123 4.94 -5.41 7.57
CA ILE A 123 5.70 -5.20 8.81
C ILE A 123 5.87 -3.70 9.10
N LEU A 124 6.26 -2.92 8.08
CA LEU A 124 6.46 -1.49 8.20
C LEU A 124 5.17 -0.77 8.60
N LEU A 125 4.05 -1.09 7.94
CA LEU A 125 2.75 -0.53 8.27
C LEU A 125 2.30 -0.95 9.67
N GLY A 126 2.44 -2.22 10.03
CA GLY A 126 2.13 -2.71 11.37
C GLY A 126 2.93 -1.98 12.45
N ALA A 127 4.23 -1.75 12.22
CA ALA A 127 5.09 -0.98 13.11
C ALA A 127 4.64 0.49 13.20
N MET A 128 4.32 1.13 12.07
CA MET A 128 3.82 2.51 12.05
C MET A 128 2.51 2.65 12.82
N PHE A 129 1.54 1.75 12.62
CA PHE A 129 0.29 1.79 13.36
C PHE A 129 0.48 1.52 14.86
N SER A 130 1.30 0.53 15.23
CA SER A 130 1.55 0.19 16.63
C SER A 130 2.31 1.28 17.39
N THR A 131 3.10 2.11 16.70
CA THR A 131 3.93 3.17 17.31
C THR A 131 3.36 4.57 17.12
N HIS A 132 2.10 4.70 16.68
CA HIS A 132 1.49 5.99 16.34
C HIS A 132 2.38 6.81 15.38
N PHE A 133 2.82 6.18 14.29
CA PHE A 133 3.71 6.75 13.29
C PHE A 133 5.05 7.23 13.89
N PHE A 134 5.60 6.46 14.83
CA PHE A 134 6.82 6.78 15.58
C PHE A 134 6.76 8.14 16.30
N GLY A 135 5.56 8.62 16.64
CA GLY A 135 5.32 9.92 17.27
C GLY A 135 5.62 11.12 16.37
N TRP A 136 5.88 10.94 15.07
CA TRP A 136 6.22 12.04 14.15
C TRP A 136 5.06 13.04 13.93
N PHE A 137 3.83 12.57 14.10
CA PHE A 137 2.62 13.38 13.97
C PHE A 137 2.00 13.77 15.32
N ASP A 138 2.60 13.37 16.43
CA ASP A 138 2.15 13.78 17.75
C ASP A 138 2.58 15.22 18.00
N GLN A 139 1.68 16.17 17.73
CA GLN A 139 1.80 17.54 18.23
C GLN A 139 0.79 17.74 19.36
N GLN A 140 1.35 18.10 20.53
CA GLN A 140 0.68 18.33 21.80
C GLN A 140 -0.63 19.11 21.65
N MET A 141 -1.72 18.54 22.18
CA MET A 141 -2.78 19.34 22.81
C MET A 141 -2.20 20.01 24.05
N ASN A 142 -1.36 21.02 23.87
CA ASN A 142 -0.99 21.93 24.94
C ASN A 142 -2.09 22.99 25.02
N ILE A 143 -3.23 22.60 25.59
CA ILE A 143 -4.24 23.56 26.06
C ILE A 143 -3.73 24.01 27.43
N PRO A 144 -3.27 25.26 27.60
CA PRO A 144 -2.98 25.76 28.94
C PRO A 144 -4.30 25.79 29.73
N SER A 145 -4.29 25.13 30.88
CA SER A 145 -5.33 25.20 31.92
C SER A 145 -5.52 26.63 32.43
#